data_AF-A0A7S4PFZ8-F1
#
_entry.id   AF-A0A7S4PFZ8-F1
#
_cell.length_a   1.000
_cell.length_b   1.000
_cell.length_c   1.000
_cell.angle_alpha   90.00
_cell.angle_beta   90.00
_cell.angle_gamma   90.00
#
_symmetry.space_group_name_H-M   'P 1'
#
loop_
_entity.id
_entity.type
_entity.pdbx_description
1 polymer ?
#
loop_
_entity_poly.entity_id
_entity_poly.type
_entity_poly.pdbx_seq_one_letter_code
_entity_poly.pdbx_strand_id
1 'polypeptide(L)'
;QQARMEDTVSIQKIYLGGKVGGADMGVFKVSPHGIGWRSSSGSGQKIAIEEREMKRANWVRVSEQFQLRLEISGGTIYKFDGFQKSQSEKVSHVLNKKLGLTVKNEELSTKGWN
;
A
#
# COMPACT_ATOMS: atom_id res chain seq x y z
N GLN A 1 -29.38 -3.89 -5.85
CA GLN A 1 -28.40 -3.53 -4.80
C GLN A 1 -26.97 -3.73 -5.31
N GLN A 2 -26.57 -3.04 -6.38
CA GLN A 2 -25.38 -3.41 -7.18
C GLN A 2 -24.58 -2.17 -7.58
N ALA A 3 -24.15 -1.37 -6.59
CA ALA A 3 -23.40 -0.13 -6.84
C ALA A 3 -22.11 0.00 -6.01
N ARG A 4 -21.64 -1.06 -5.32
CA ARG A 4 -20.58 -0.92 -4.31
C ARG A 4 -19.21 -1.53 -4.65
N MET A 5 -19.00 -1.99 -5.89
CA MET A 5 -17.75 -2.67 -6.29
C MET A 5 -16.78 -1.81 -7.11
N GLU A 6 -17.22 -0.69 -7.69
CA GLU A 6 -16.39 0.10 -8.62
C GLU A 6 -15.28 0.93 -7.94
N ASP A 7 -15.34 1.06 -6.61
CA ASP A 7 -14.43 1.91 -5.84
C ASP A 7 -13.27 1.17 -5.17
N THR A 8 -13.11 -0.11 -5.50
CA THR A 8 -12.08 -0.95 -4.88
C THR A 8 -11.00 -1.34 -5.87
N VAL A 9 -9.75 -1.33 -5.41
CA VAL A 9 -8.60 -1.84 -6.18
C VAL A 9 -8.10 -3.08 -5.47
N SER A 10 -7.85 -4.15 -6.21
CA SER A 10 -7.24 -5.37 -5.69
C SER A 10 -6.04 -5.73 -6.55
N ILE A 11 -4.89 -5.93 -5.92
CA ILE A 11 -3.62 -6.25 -6.59
C ILE A 11 -3.04 -7.49 -5.91
N GLN A 12 -2.77 -8.51 -6.72
CA GLN A 12 -2.14 -9.75 -6.28
C GLN A 12 -0.62 -9.63 -6.31
N LYS A 13 0.05 -10.58 -5.67
CA LYS A 13 1.52 -10.68 -5.64
C LYS A 13 2.20 -9.47 -5.00
N ILE A 14 1.55 -8.89 -3.99
CA ILE A 14 2.11 -7.80 -3.19
C ILE A 14 2.68 -8.38 -1.91
N TYR A 15 3.94 -8.04 -1.61
CA TYR A 15 4.63 -8.49 -0.41
C TYR A 15 4.41 -7.51 0.73
N LEU A 16 4.24 -8.02 1.95
CA LEU A 16 4.22 -7.21 3.15
C LEU A 16 5.63 -7.21 3.77
N GLY A 17 6.31 -6.06 3.77
CA GLY A 17 7.69 -5.93 4.24
C GLY A 17 7.85 -5.15 5.54
N GLY A 18 9.09 -5.11 6.04
CA GLY A 18 9.46 -4.36 7.24
C GLY A 18 9.25 -5.14 8.55
N LYS A 19 9.28 -4.45 9.69
CA LYS A 19 9.13 -5.07 11.03
C LYS A 19 7.76 -5.72 11.24
N VAL A 20 6.77 -5.36 10.42
CA VAL A 20 5.37 -5.77 10.56
C VAL A 20 4.99 -6.88 9.56
N GLY A 21 5.89 -7.21 8.62
CA GLY A 21 5.66 -8.23 7.59
C GLY A 21 6.72 -9.33 7.63
N GLY A 22 6.29 -10.60 7.65
CA GLY A 22 7.12 -11.68 7.13
C GLY A 22 7.20 -11.53 5.61
N ALA A 23 8.22 -12.06 4.94
CA ALA A 23 8.40 -12.00 3.48
C ALA A 23 7.31 -12.76 2.66
N ASP A 24 6.07 -12.61 3.09
CA ASP A 24 4.89 -13.30 2.62
C ASP A 24 4.23 -12.48 1.52
N MET A 25 3.70 -13.20 0.54
CA MET A 25 3.06 -12.67 -0.64
C MET A 25 1.54 -12.73 -0.47
N GLY A 26 0.85 -11.68 -0.89
CA GLY A 26 -0.56 -11.55 -0.66
C GLY A 26 -1.31 -10.69 -1.66
N VAL A 27 -2.54 -10.40 -1.28
CA VAL A 27 -3.46 -9.55 -2.03
C VAL A 27 -3.61 -8.24 -1.27
N PHE A 28 -3.17 -7.15 -1.89
CA PHE A 28 -3.40 -5.79 -1.45
C PHE A 28 -4.75 -5.29 -1.96
N LYS A 29 -5.51 -4.61 -1.12
CA LYS A 29 -6.82 -4.05 -1.45
C LYS A 29 -6.96 -2.61 -0.95
N VAL A 30 -7.49 -1.74 -1.79
CA VAL A 30 -8.00 -0.42 -1.40
C VAL A 30 -9.52 -0.46 -1.45
N SER A 31 -10.16 0.14 -0.45
CA SER A 31 -11.60 0.35 -0.38
C SER A 31 -11.90 1.76 0.13
N PRO A 32 -13.15 2.25 0.02
CA PRO A 32 -13.54 3.53 0.61
C PRO A 32 -13.33 3.63 2.14
N HIS A 33 -13.18 2.51 2.84
CA HIS A 33 -12.99 2.49 4.29
C HIS A 33 -11.52 2.32 4.71
N GLY A 34 -10.62 2.17 3.74
CA GLY A 34 -9.19 2.04 3.99
C GLY A 34 -8.52 0.95 3.15
N ILE A 35 -7.38 0.48 3.66
CA ILE A 35 -6.48 -0.44 2.99
C ILE A 35 -6.48 -1.78 3.71
N GLY A 36 -6.44 -2.86 2.95
CA GLY A 36 -6.27 -4.21 3.48
C GLY A 36 -5.15 -4.95 2.75
N TRP A 37 -4.53 -5.90 3.46
CA TRP A 37 -3.65 -6.88 2.86
C TRP A 37 -3.93 -8.24 3.49
N ARG A 38 -3.93 -9.30 2.69
CA ARG A 38 -4.05 -10.68 3.20
C ARG A 38 -3.03 -11.58 2.54
N SER A 39 -2.42 -12.44 3.34
CA SER A 39 -1.55 -13.50 2.85
C SER A 39 -2.28 -14.42 1.87
N SER A 40 -1.56 -14.86 0.85
CA SER A 40 -1.99 -15.91 -0.07
C SER A 40 -1.28 -17.25 0.17
N SER A 41 -0.26 -17.27 1.03
CA SER A 41 0.59 -18.45 1.29
C SER A 41 0.10 -19.33 2.44
N GLY A 42 -1.11 -19.07 2.97
CA GLY A 42 -1.72 -19.88 4.03
C GLY A 42 -1.35 -19.50 5.47
N SER A 43 -0.53 -18.47 5.68
CA SER A 43 -0.15 -17.99 7.03
C SER A 43 -1.33 -17.41 7.83
N GLY A 44 -2.45 -17.11 7.16
CA GLY A 44 -3.60 -16.44 7.78
C GLY A 44 -3.35 -14.96 8.12
N GLN A 45 -2.14 -14.44 7.84
CA GLN A 45 -1.80 -13.06 8.14
C GLN A 45 -2.69 -12.10 7.36
N LYS A 46 -3.29 -11.15 8.08
CA LYS A 46 -4.13 -10.10 7.51
C LYS A 46 -3.82 -8.76 8.19
N ILE A 47 -3.83 -7.71 7.39
CA ILE A 47 -3.71 -6.32 7.82
C ILE A 47 -4.95 -5.59 7.33
N ALA A 48 -5.55 -4.78 8.20
CA ALA A 48 -6.62 -3.86 7.87
C ALA A 48 -6.26 -2.52 8.51
N ILE A 49 -6.21 -1.47 7.71
CA ILE A 49 -5.85 -0.11 8.12
C ILE A 49 -7.02 0.76 7.71
N GLU A 50 -7.63 1.41 8.69
CA GLU A 50 -8.75 2.30 8.44
C GLU A 50 -8.27 3.65 7.92
N GLU A 51 -9.10 4.32 7.12
CA GLU A 51 -8.82 5.66 6.59
C GLU A 51 -8.34 6.63 7.68
N ARG A 52 -9.01 6.66 8.84
CA ARG A 52 -8.70 7.57 9.96
C ARG A 52 -7.30 7.37 10.56
N GLU A 53 -6.71 6.21 10.34
CA GLU A 53 -5.39 5.88 10.86
C GLU A 53 -4.29 6.35 9.91
N MET A 54 -4.58 6.59 8.64
CA MET A 54 -3.58 6.93 7.63
C MET A 54 -3.07 8.36 7.83
N LYS A 55 -1.74 8.52 7.83
CA LYS A 55 -1.09 9.83 7.98
C LYS A 55 -0.35 10.26 6.74
N ARG A 56 0.45 9.36 6.18
CA ARG A 56 1.31 9.67 5.03
C ARG A 56 1.46 8.44 4.16
N ALA A 57 1.45 8.67 2.85
CA ALA A 57 1.77 7.65 1.88
C ALA A 57 2.80 8.18 0.88
N ASN A 58 3.78 7.33 0.55
CA ASN A 58 4.78 7.62 -0.46
C ASN A 58 5.14 6.36 -1.25
N TRP A 59 5.39 6.56 -2.54
CA TRP A 59 6.00 5.56 -3.40
C TRP A 59 7.50 5.68 -3.35
N VAL A 60 8.16 4.53 -3.22
CA VAL A 60 9.60 4.39 -3.39
C VAL A 60 9.84 3.47 -4.56
N ARG A 61 10.65 3.90 -5.53
CA ARG A 61 11.05 3.03 -6.64
C ARG A 61 12.09 2.01 -6.13
N VAL A 62 11.85 0.74 -6.38
CA VAL A 62 12.73 -0.38 -6.02
C VAL A 62 12.97 -1.22 -7.28
N SER A 63 14.12 -1.02 -7.93
CA SER A 63 14.41 -1.60 -9.25
C SER A 63 13.37 -1.21 -10.31
N GLU A 64 12.68 -2.18 -10.91
CA GLU A 64 11.59 -2.02 -11.89
C GLU A 64 10.20 -1.90 -11.26
N GLN A 65 10.11 -2.08 -9.94
CA GLN A 65 8.86 -2.06 -9.18
C GLN A 65 8.79 -0.85 -8.25
N PHE A 66 7.65 -0.71 -7.60
CA PHE A 66 7.34 0.34 -6.64
C PHE A 66 6.90 -0.26 -5.32
N GLN A 67 7.34 0.37 -4.24
CA GLN A 67 6.97 0.05 -2.88
C GLN A 67 6.09 1.19 -2.33
N LEU A 68 4.90 0.87 -1.84
CA LEU A 68 4.08 1.79 -1.06
C LEU A 68 4.55 1.77 0.39
N ARG A 69 4.91 2.92 0.92
CA ARG A 69 5.12 3.14 2.36
C ARG A 69 3.91 3.89 2.90
N LEU A 70 3.25 3.31 3.89
CA LEU A 70 2.09 3.88 4.56
C LEU A 70 2.40 4.05 6.04
N GLU A 71 2.51 5.30 6.46
CA GLU A 71 2.62 5.67 7.86
C GLU A 71 1.22 5.86 8.45
N ILE A 72 0.97 5.20 9.58
CA ILE A 72 -0.28 5.31 10.33
C ILE A 72 -0.07 6.03 11.66
N SER A 73 -1.18 6.44 12.28
CA SER A 73 -1.24 6.91 13.67
C SER A 73 -0.46 5.96 14.58
N GLY A 74 0.45 6.50 15.40
CA GLY A 74 1.35 5.71 16.23
C GLY A 74 2.74 5.46 15.63
N GLY A 75 3.02 5.96 14.42
CA GLY A 75 4.35 5.93 13.80
C GLY A 75 4.72 4.60 13.15
N THR A 76 3.80 3.63 13.12
CA THR A 76 3.99 2.37 12.41
C THR A 76 3.99 2.61 10.91
N ILE A 77 4.96 2.03 10.21
CA ILE A 77 5.09 2.10 8.75
C ILE A 77 4.86 0.73 8.15
N TYR A 78 3.79 0.59 7.37
CA TYR A 78 3.54 -0.57 6.53
C TYR A 78 4.22 -0.41 5.19
N LYS A 79 4.88 -1.48 4.73
CA LYS A 79 5.59 -1.51 3.46
C LYS A 79 4.91 -2.56 2.58
N PHE A 80 4.31 -2.13 1.48
CA PHE A 80 3.73 -3.01 0.49
C PHE A 80 4.60 -2.95 -0.76
N ASP A 81 5.15 -4.08 -1.18
CA ASP A 81 6.15 -4.14 -2.26
C ASP A 81 5.69 -4.99 -3.45
N GLY A 82 6.25 -4.74 -4.62
CA GLY A 82 5.98 -5.48 -5.85
C GLY A 82 5.00 -4.81 -6.81
N PHE A 83 4.64 -3.53 -6.60
CA PHE A 83 3.73 -2.84 -7.50
C PHE A 83 4.41 -2.53 -8.83
N GLN A 84 3.74 -2.83 -9.94
CA GLN A 84 4.14 -2.31 -11.24
C GLN A 84 3.81 -0.82 -11.35
N LYS A 85 4.48 -0.12 -12.27
CA LYS A 85 4.24 1.32 -12.53
C LYS A 85 2.75 1.63 -12.72
N SER A 86 2.06 0.93 -13.62
CA SER A 86 0.63 1.12 -13.90
C SER A 86 -0.26 0.86 -12.67
N GLN A 87 0.12 -0.08 -11.82
CA GLN A 87 -0.58 -0.38 -10.57
C GLN A 87 -0.37 0.73 -9.54
N SER A 88 0.83 1.28 -9.42
CA SER A 88 1.13 2.40 -8.51
C SER A 88 0.35 3.66 -8.87
N GLU A 89 0.22 3.97 -10.16
CA GLU A 89 -0.58 5.11 -10.66
C GLU A 89 -2.07 4.90 -10.33
N LYS A 90 -2.59 3.69 -10.59
CA LYS A 90 -3.99 3.34 -10.26
C LYS A 90 -4.28 3.44 -8.76
N VAL A 91 -3.38 2.92 -7.92
CA VAL A 91 -3.54 3.00 -6.45
C VAL A 91 -3.49 4.44 -5.99
N SER A 92 -2.57 5.27 -6.50
CA SER A 92 -2.48 6.70 -6.18
C SER A 92 -3.78 7.43 -6.48
N HIS A 93 -4.35 7.18 -7.67
CA HIS A 93 -5.60 7.80 -8.08
C HIS A 93 -6.74 7.45 -7.12
N VAL A 94 -6.87 6.17 -6.75
CA VAL A 94 -7.95 5.73 -5.85
C VAL A 94 -7.73 6.22 -4.42
N LEU A 95 -6.51 6.21 -3.89
CA LEU A 95 -6.22 6.74 -2.56
C LEU A 95 -6.53 8.23 -2.45
N ASN A 96 -6.16 9.03 -3.46
CA ASN A 96 -6.48 10.45 -3.48
C ASN A 96 -7.99 10.68 -3.62
N LYS A 97 -8.63 10.01 -4.61
CA LYS A 97 -10.05 10.23 -4.92
C LYS A 97 -10.99 9.74 -3.82
N LYS A 98 -10.65 8.65 -3.13
CA LYS A 98 -11.57 7.98 -2.18
C LYS A 98 -11.22 8.23 -0.72
N LEU A 99 -9.94 8.39 -0.38
CA LEU A 99 -9.48 8.57 0.99
C LEU A 99 -8.86 9.95 1.24
N GLY A 100 -8.88 10.85 0.24
CA GLY A 100 -8.20 12.15 0.33
C GLY A 100 -6.68 12.05 0.52
N LEU A 101 -6.10 10.85 0.38
CA LEU A 101 -4.71 10.58 0.72
C LEU A 101 -3.82 10.83 -0.50
N THR A 102 -3.14 11.96 -0.50
CA THR A 102 -2.14 12.28 -1.54
C THR A 102 -0.89 11.44 -1.35
N VAL A 103 -0.60 10.58 -2.33
CA VAL A 103 0.61 9.76 -2.35
C VAL A 103 1.72 10.49 -3.10
N LYS A 104 2.85 10.73 -2.45
CA LYS A 104 4.01 11.40 -3.06
C LYS A 104 4.96 10.37 -3.66
N ASN A 105 5.59 10.68 -4.79
CA ASN A 105 6.76 9.94 -5.24
C ASN A 105 7.97 10.45 -4.45
N GLU A 106 8.62 9.56 -3.72
CA GLU A 106 9.90 9.84 -3.10
C GLU A 106 10.98 9.18 -3.95
N GLU A 107 11.68 9.98 -4.74
CA GLU A 107 12.94 9.53 -5.30
C GLU A 107 13.91 9.37 -4.14
N LEU A 108 14.49 8.17 -3.99
CA LEU A 108 15.58 7.94 -3.06
C LEU A 108 16.69 8.93 -3.44
N SER A 109 16.79 10.02 -2.69
CA SER A 109 17.89 10.95 -2.89
C SER A 109 19.16 10.17 -2.61
N THR A 110 20.03 10.05 -3.60
CA THR A 110 21.37 9.42 -3.51
C THR A 110 22.30 10.17 -2.56
N LYS A 111 21.80 11.07 -1.72
CA LYS A 111 22.53 11.71 -0.64
C LYS A 111 22.69 10.71 0.50
N GLY A 112 23.66 9.80 0.31
CA GLY A 112 24.22 8.97 1.36
C GLY A 112 24.90 9.84 2.41
N TRP A 113 24.15 10.25 3.41
CA TRP A 113 24.66 10.67 4.70
C TRP A 113 23.90 9.87 5.75
N ASN A 114 24.51 8.76 6.18
CA ASN A 114 24.27 8.15 7.48
C ASN A 114 25.56 8.26 8.27
#